data_AF-A0A5K1G5Z8-F1
#
_entry.id   AF-A0A5K1G5Z8-F1
#
_cell.length_a   1.000
_cell.length_b   1.000
_cell.length_c   1.000
_cell.angle_alpha   90.00
_cell.angle_beta   90.00
_cell.angle_gamma   90.00
#
_symmetry.space_group_name_H-M   'P 1'
#
loop_
_entity.id
_entity.type
_entity.pdbx_description
1 polymer ?
#
loop_
_entity_poly.entity_id
_entity_poly.type
_entity_poly.pdbx_seq_one_letter_code
_entity_poly.pdbx_strand_id
1 'polypeptide(L)' 'MSKLEKLASIDAQLRLLAPGKVSEDDKLVEYDALLLDRFLDILQALHGDDIRET' A
#
# COMPACT_ATOMS: atom_id res chain seq x y z
N MET A 1 -13.34 -6.20 -2.79
CA MET A 1 -12.66 -5.41 -1.73
C MET A 1 -12.82 -3.94 -2.02
N SER A 2 -13.27 -3.18 -1.04
CA SER A 2 -13.26 -1.72 -1.12
C SER A 2 -11.82 -1.19 -1.15
N LYS A 3 -11.62 0.02 -1.69
CA LYS A 3 -10.30 0.67 -1.72
C LYS A 3 -9.68 0.81 -0.32
N LEU A 4 -10.53 1.06 0.69
CA LEU A 4 -10.11 1.23 2.07
C LEU A 4 -9.61 -0.08 2.70
N GLU A 5 -10.24 -1.20 2.37
CA GLU A 5 -9.79 -2.54 2.79
C GLU A 5 -8.43 -2.92 2.18
N LYS A 6 -8.19 -2.50 0.92
CA LYS A 6 -6.91 -2.72 0.22
C LYS A 6 -5.79 -1.92 0.86
N LEU A 7 -6.02 -0.63 1.13
CA LEU A 7 -5.08 0.24 1.86
C LEU A 7 -4.73 -0.35 3.24
N ALA A 8 -5.73 -0.81 3.99
CA ALA A 8 -5.52 -1.43 5.29
C ALA A 8 -4.68 -2.74 5.18
N SER A 9 -4.87 -3.53 4.12
CA SER A 9 -4.09 -4.74 3.89
C SER A 9 -2.62 -4.45 3.54
N ILE A 10 -2.35 -3.45 2.70
CA ILE A 10 -0.98 -3.06 2.32
C ILE A 10 -0.24 -2.48 3.52
N ASP A 11 -0.90 -1.60 4.26
CA ASP A 11 -0.39 -0.98 5.48
C ASP A 11 -0.04 -2.03 6.55
N ALA A 12 -0.90 -3.04 6.73
CA ALA A 12 -0.62 -4.17 7.63
C ALA A 12 0.60 -4.98 7.19
N GLN A 13 0.77 -5.26 5.90
CA GLN A 13 1.92 -6.00 5.37
C GLN A 13 3.22 -5.21 5.48
N LEU A 14 3.21 -3.90 5.21
CA LEU A 14 4.37 -3.03 5.37
C LEU A 14 4.84 -2.95 6.83
N ARG A 15 3.90 -2.95 7.79
CA ARG A 15 4.24 -3.00 9.23
C ARG A 15 4.87 -4.32 9.69
N LEU A 16 4.72 -5.41 8.94
CA LEU A 16 5.42 -6.67 9.24
C LEU A 16 6.91 -6.61 8.81
N LEU A 17 7.25 -5.75 7.86
CA LEU A 17 8.61 -5.60 7.32
C LEU A 17 9.37 -4.44 7.98
N ALA A 18 8.67 -3.36 8.32
CA ALA A 18 9.25 -2.23 9.01
C ALA A 18 9.39 -2.53 10.51
N PRO A 19 10.51 -2.16 11.15
CA PRO A 19 10.55 -2.05 12.59
C PRO A 19 9.46 -1.07 13.08
N GLY A 20 9.03 -1.20 14.34
CA GLY A 20 8.06 -0.27 14.92
C GLY A 20 8.51 1.19 14.78
N LYS A 21 7.57 2.13 14.90
CA LYS A 21 7.81 3.57 14.71
C LYS A 21 9.10 4.02 15.39
N VAL A 22 10.04 4.56 14.59
CA VAL A 22 11.35 4.99 15.10
C VAL A 22 11.29 6.36 15.79
N SER A 23 10.21 7.11 15.55
CA SER A 23 9.90 8.40 16.17
C SER A 23 8.38 8.64 16.17
N GLU A 24 7.88 9.61 16.96
CA GLU A 24 6.45 9.94 17.00
C GLU A 24 5.93 10.52 15.67
N ASP A 25 6.80 11.19 14.92
CA ASP A 25 6.54 11.76 13.60
C ASP A 25 6.86 10.79 12.45
N ASP A 26 7.22 9.54 12.76
CA ASP A 26 7.42 8.51 11.75
C ASP A 26 6.10 8.16 11.05
N LYS A 27 6.06 8.52 9.77
CA LYS A 27 4.97 8.28 8.83
C LYS A 27 5.43 7.51 7.59
N LEU A 28 6.60 6.86 7.65
CA LEU A 28 7.19 6.20 6.49
C LEU A 28 6.24 5.15 5.90
N VAL A 29 5.73 4.25 6.75
CA VAL A 29 4.78 3.20 6.35
C VAL A 29 3.47 3.78 5.80
N GLU A 30 3.01 4.89 6.36
CA GLU A 30 1.78 5.57 5.95
C GLU A 30 1.92 6.22 4.56
N TYR A 31 3.07 6.84 4.29
CA TYR A 31 3.41 7.38 2.97
C TYR A 31 3.61 6.27 1.93
N ASP A 32 4.31 5.20 2.29
CA ASP A 32 4.55 4.08 1.39
C ASP A 32 3.23 3.39 1.00
N ALA A 33 2.34 3.15 1.96
CA ALA A 33 1.01 2.59 1.69
C ALA A 33 0.19 3.48 0.74
N LEU A 34 0.23 4.81 0.92
CA LEU A 34 -0.46 5.76 0.06
C LEU A 34 0.10 5.75 -1.37
N LEU A 35 1.42 5.73 -1.51
CA LEU A 35 2.08 5.70 -2.82
C LEU A 35 1.82 4.37 -3.54
N LEU A 36 1.88 3.24 -2.84
CA LEU A 36 1.59 1.93 -3.41
C LEU A 36 0.14 1.81 -3.88
N ASP A 37 -0.83 2.29 -3.10
CA ASP A 37 -2.24 2.27 -3.50
C ASP A 37 -2.46 3.05 -4.80
N ARG A 38 -1.90 4.27 -4.89
CA ARG A 38 -1.94 5.07 -6.11
C ARG A 38 -1.24 4.39 -7.28
N PHE A 39 -0.10 3.77 -7.03
CA PHE A 39 0.65 3.05 -8.05
C PHE A 39 -0.14 1.86 -8.59
N LEU A 40 -0.77 1.07 -7.72
CA LEU A 40 -1.61 -0.07 -8.13
C LEU A 40 -2.85 0.36 -8.91
N ASP A 41 -3.47 1.49 -8.53
CA ASP A 41 -4.56 2.10 -9.31
C ASP A 41 -4.08 2.49 -10.72
N ILE A 42 -2.90 3.11 -10.83
CA ILE A 42 -2.30 3.49 -12.12
C ILE A 42 -1.95 2.25 -12.94
N LEU A 43 -1.37 1.23 -12.31
CA LEU A 43 -0.95 0.00 -12.97
C LEU A 43 -2.16 -0.72 -13.55
N GLN A 44 -3.24 -0.84 -12.78
CA GLN A 44 -4.53 -1.40 -13.22
C GLN A 44 -5.17 -0.57 -14.33
N ALA A 45 -5.09 0.76 -14.26
CA ALA A 45 -5.61 1.64 -15.31
C ALA A 45 -4.84 1.53 -16.64
N LEU A 46 -3.53 1.27 -16.59
CA LEU A 46 -2.67 1.17 -17.78
C LEU A 46 -2.62 -0.23 -18.38
N HIS A 47 -2.66 -1.27 -17.56
CA HIS A 47 -2.42 -2.66 -18.01
C HIS A 47 -3.64 -3.59 -17.86
N GLY A 48 -4.76 -3.10 -17.34
CA GLY A 48 -5.93 -3.92 -17.06
C GLY A 48 -5.80 -4.73 -15.76
N ASP A 49 -6.78 -5.60 -15.50
CA ASP A 49 -6.87 -6.35 -14.24
C ASP A 49 -5.89 -7.53 -14.17
N ASP A 50 -5.40 -8.03 -15.31
CA ASP A 50 -4.60 -9.26 -15.41
C ASP A 50 -3.23 -9.19 -14.72
N ILE A 51 -2.61 -8.01 -14.64
CA ILE A 51 -1.29 -7.89 -13.98
C ILE A 51 -1.41 -7.96 -12.44
N ARG A 52 -2.59 -7.68 -11.90
CA ARG A 52 -2.80 -7.57 -10.44
C ARG A 52 -2.96 -8.92 -9.74
N GLU A 53 -3.22 -10.00 -10.48
CA GLU A 53 -3.50 -11.33 -9.92
C GLU A 53 -2.30 -12.30 -9.86
N THR A 54 -1.12 -11.90 -10.34
CA THR A 54 0.11 -12.72 -10.27
C THR A 54 0.83 -12.60 -8.93
#